data_AF-A0A962K8X9-F1
#
_entry.id   AF-A0A962K8X9-F1
#
_cell.length_a   1.000
_cell.length_b   1.000
_cell.length_c   1.000
_cell.angle_alpha   90.00
_cell.angle_beta   90.00
_cell.angle_gamma   90.00
#
_symmetry.space_group_name_H-M   'P 1'
#
loop_
_entity.id
_entity.type
_entity.pdbx_description
1 polymer ?
#
loop_
_entity_poly.entity_id
_entity_poly.type
_entity_poly.pdbx_seq_one_letter_code
_entity_poly.pdbx_strand_id
1 'polypeptide(L)'
;EGIYYAMASGRLAAESIVTFCTSGNARALGMARKRFMKAHGRVFWVLGIMQRFWYASDRRRERFVSICRDPDVQNLTWQAYMHKRLVRARPMAHARIFFKDLAHLFGIVAP
;
A
#
# COMPACT_ATOMS: atom_id res chain seq x y z
N GLU A 1 4.34 -3.70 7.46
CA GLU A 1 3.96 -2.31 7.81
C GLU A 1 2.91 -2.18 8.91
N GLY A 2 2.43 -3.27 9.54
CA GLY A 2 1.30 -3.24 10.47
C GLY A 2 1.47 -2.30 11.66
N ILE A 3 2.68 -2.22 12.24
CA ILE A 3 2.98 -1.35 13.40
C ILE A 3 2.67 0.13 13.08
N TYR A 4 3.05 0.60 11.88
CA TYR A 4 2.79 1.97 11.45
C TYR A 4 1.28 2.23 11.32
N TYR A 5 0.55 1.33 10.65
CA TYR A 5 -0.89 1.51 10.46
C TYR A 5 -1.69 1.40 11.75
N ALA A 6 -1.25 0.57 12.71
CA ALA A 6 -1.84 0.46 14.04
C ALA A 6 -1.67 1.76 14.84
N MET A 7 -0.47 2.33 14.83
CA MET A 7 -0.20 3.61 15.49
C MET A 7 -0.98 4.76 14.83
N ALA A 8 -0.99 4.83 13.50
CA ALA A 8 -1.71 5.86 12.75
C ALA A 8 -3.23 5.77 12.94
N SER A 9 -3.81 4.56 12.90
CA SER A 9 -5.24 4.36 13.12
C SER A 9 -5.62 4.65 14.58
N GLY A 10 -4.78 4.28 15.55
CA GLY A 10 -4.96 4.60 16.97
C GLY A 10 -5.05 6.10 17.23
N ARG A 11 -4.16 6.90 16.62
CA ARG A 11 -4.22 8.37 16.70
C ARG A 11 -5.53 8.93 16.14
N LEU A 12 -5.94 8.47 14.95
CA LEU A 12 -7.19 8.94 14.32
C LEU A 12 -8.43 8.56 15.12
N ALA A 13 -8.41 7.38 15.77
CA ALA A 13 -9.47 6.93 16.65
C ALA A 13 -9.55 7.82 17.90
N ALA A 14 -8.42 8.10 18.55
CA ALA A 14 -8.36 8.98 19.72
C ALA A 14 -8.91 10.38 19.42
N GLU A 15 -8.49 11.00 18.31
CA GLU A 15 -9.00 12.32 17.90
C GLU A 15 -10.53 12.32 17.65
N SER A 16 -11.06 11.24 17.09
CA SER A 16 -12.50 11.10 16.83
C SER A 16 -13.29 10.88 18.13
N ILE A 17 -12.72 10.14 19.08
CA ILE A 17 -13.30 9.94 20.42
C ILE A 17 -13.32 11.26 21.20
N VAL A 18 -12.23 12.03 21.19
CA VAL A 18 -12.19 13.35 21.84
C VAL A 18 -13.29 14.25 21.28
N THR A 19 -13.45 14.28 19.95
CA THR A 19 -14.50 15.06 19.29
C THR A 19 -15.90 14.61 19.70
N PHE A 20 -16.11 13.30 19.85
CA PHE A 20 -17.36 12.75 20.34
C PHE A 20 -17.62 13.18 21.79
N CYS A 21 -16.63 13.04 22.69
CA CYS A 21 -16.77 13.41 24.09
C CYS A 21 -17.08 14.91 24.29
N THR A 22 -16.54 15.79 23.45
CA THR A 22 -16.79 17.24 23.57
C THR A 22 -18.12 17.68 22.94
N SER A 23 -18.59 17.01 21.89
CA SER A 23 -19.80 17.43 21.15
C SER A 23 -21.05 16.59 21.42
N GLY A 24 -20.91 15.40 22.01
CA GLY A 24 -21.98 14.40 22.13
C GLY A 24 -22.40 13.76 20.80
N ASN A 25 -21.81 14.15 19.67
CA ASN A 25 -22.26 13.71 18.35
C ASN A 25 -21.62 12.38 17.94
N ALA A 26 -22.38 11.29 18.01
CA ALA A 26 -21.92 9.95 17.63
C ALA A 26 -21.39 9.83 16.19
N ARG A 27 -21.82 10.71 15.26
CA ARG A 27 -21.30 10.71 13.87
C ARG A 27 -19.81 11.02 13.80
N ALA A 28 -19.25 11.71 14.81
CA ALA A 28 -17.83 12.02 14.89
C ALA A 28 -16.95 10.76 14.90
N LEU A 29 -17.42 9.65 15.47
CA LEU A 29 -16.68 8.39 15.52
C LEU A 29 -16.37 7.83 14.11
N GLY A 30 -17.25 8.08 13.13
CA GLY A 30 -17.03 7.69 11.74
C GLY A 30 -15.86 8.41 11.05
N MET A 31 -15.39 9.54 11.62
CA MET A 31 -14.29 10.32 11.07
C MET A 31 -12.96 9.56 11.09
N ALA A 32 -12.74 8.69 12.06
CA ALA A 32 -11.53 7.87 12.16
C ALA A 32 -11.33 7.05 10.88
N ARG A 33 -12.35 6.26 10.50
CA ARG A 33 -12.34 5.46 9.27
C ARG A 33 -12.29 6.34 8.03
N LYS A 34 -13.07 7.42 7.97
CA LYS A 34 -13.10 8.33 6.81
C LYS A 34 -11.71 8.90 6.53
N ARG A 35 -11.02 9.40 7.55
CA ARG A 35 -9.69 9.99 7.45
C ARG A 35 -8.64 8.93 7.11
N PHE A 36 -8.71 7.77 7.75
CA PHE A 36 -7.80 6.66 7.45
C PHE A 36 -7.93 6.20 6.00
N MET A 37 -9.14 5.97 5.51
CA MET A 37 -9.38 5.56 4.12
C MET A 37 -9.00 6.64 3.12
N LYS A 38 -9.21 7.92 3.44
CA LYS A 38 -8.74 9.03 2.61
C LYS A 38 -7.21 9.02 2.46
N ALA A 39 -6.48 8.73 3.53
CA ALA A 39 -5.02 8.73 3.53
C ALA A 39 -4.41 7.44 2.95
N HIS A 40 -4.98 6.28 3.26
CA HIS A 40 -4.35 4.98 3.02
C HIS A 40 -5.19 4.01 2.16
N GLY A 41 -6.47 4.30 1.94
CA GLY A 41 -7.39 3.36 1.29
C GLY A 41 -6.96 2.93 -0.12
N ARG A 42 -6.37 3.85 -0.90
CA ARG A 42 -5.84 3.53 -2.23
C ARG A 42 -4.68 2.53 -2.17
N VAL A 43 -3.79 2.65 -1.16
CA VAL A 43 -2.67 1.73 -0.97
C VAL A 43 -3.19 0.32 -0.66
N PHE A 44 -4.10 0.19 0.29
CA PHE A 44 -4.71 -1.11 0.63
C PHE A 44 -5.48 -1.73 -0.54
N TRP A 45 -6.14 -0.92 -1.36
CA TRP A 45 -6.83 -1.40 -2.56
C TRP A 45 -5.85 -2.00 -3.58
N VAL A 46 -4.74 -1.31 -3.87
CA VAL A 46 -3.67 -1.81 -4.75
C VAL A 46 -3.04 -3.08 -4.18
N LEU A 47 -2.72 -3.10 -2.88
CA LEU A 47 -2.18 -4.28 -2.22
C LEU A 47 -3.13 -5.48 -2.33
N GLY A 48 -4.43 -5.26 -2.18
CA GLY A 48 -5.44 -6.31 -2.35
C GLY A 48 -5.50 -6.86 -3.78
N ILE A 49 -5.33 -6.00 -4.80
CA ILE A 49 -5.22 -6.46 -6.21
C ILE A 49 -3.96 -7.28 -6.41
N MET A 50 -2.81 -6.79 -5.93
CA MET A 50 -1.54 -7.49 -6.04
C MET A 50 -1.60 -8.85 -5.33
N GLN A 51 -2.16 -8.90 -4.12
CA GLN A 51 -2.35 -10.15 -3.39
C GLN A 51 -3.21 -11.13 -4.18
N ARG A 52 -4.40 -10.72 -4.65
CA ARG A 52 -5.25 -11.60 -5.46
C ARG A 52 -4.54 -12.10 -6.72
N PHE A 53 -3.75 -11.24 -7.37
CA PHE A 53 -3.06 -11.61 -8.59
C PHE A 53 -1.92 -12.62 -8.35
N TRP A 54 -0.98 -12.30 -7.45
CA TRP A 54 0.23 -13.09 -7.21
C TRP A 54 -0.05 -14.39 -6.47
N TYR A 55 -1.05 -14.40 -5.56
CA TYR A 55 -1.38 -15.57 -4.75
C TYR A 55 -2.45 -16.48 -5.40
N ALA A 56 -2.85 -16.21 -6.64
CA ALA A 56 -3.82 -17.04 -7.36
C ALA A 56 -3.29 -18.44 -7.74
N SER A 57 -1.98 -18.64 -7.88
CA SER A 57 -1.38 -19.94 -8.19
C SER A 57 0.07 -20.03 -7.73
N ASP A 58 0.56 -21.25 -7.54
CA ASP A 58 1.94 -21.50 -7.08
C ASP A 58 2.97 -20.96 -8.07
N ARG A 59 2.75 -21.17 -9.38
CA ARG A 59 3.60 -20.59 -10.43
C ARG A 59 3.74 -19.07 -10.34
N ARG A 60 2.66 -18.36 -9.98
CA ARG A 60 2.70 -16.88 -9.82
C ARG A 60 3.39 -16.50 -8.52
N ARG A 61 3.21 -17.27 -7.44
CA ARG A 61 3.91 -17.07 -6.17
C ARG A 61 5.42 -17.26 -6.33
N GLU A 62 5.85 -18.30 -7.02
CA GLU A 62 7.28 -18.54 -7.32
C GLU A 62 7.87 -17.41 -8.16
N ARG A 63 7.12 -16.92 -9.16
CA ARG A 63 7.57 -15.80 -10.00
C ARG A 63 7.61 -14.47 -9.23
N PHE A 64 6.72 -14.28 -8.26
CA PHE A 64 6.81 -13.16 -7.34
C PHE A 64 8.10 -13.23 -6.49
N VAL A 65 8.42 -14.43 -5.96
CA VAL A 65 9.67 -14.66 -5.21
C VAL A 65 10.91 -14.40 -6.08
N SER A 66 10.89 -14.78 -7.37
CA SER A 66 12.01 -14.49 -8.26
C SER A 66 12.23 -12.99 -8.46
N ILE A 67 11.15 -12.20 -8.57
CA ILE A 67 11.23 -10.73 -8.66
C ILE A 67 11.86 -10.14 -7.39
N CYS A 68 11.54 -10.67 -6.21
CA CYS A 68 12.10 -10.20 -4.95
C CYS A 68 13.62 -10.44 -4.82
N ARG A 69 14.23 -11.28 -5.67
CA ARG A 69 15.69 -11.48 -5.71
C ARG A 69 16.43 -10.36 -6.44
N ASP A 70 15.72 -9.52 -7.20
CA ASP A 70 16.31 -8.41 -7.92
C ASP A 70 16.85 -7.32 -6.95
N PRO A 71 18.14 -6.94 -7.03
CA PRO A 71 18.74 -5.92 -6.19
C PRO A 71 18.03 -4.56 -6.25
N ASP A 72 17.48 -4.18 -7.41
CA ASP A 72 16.76 -2.90 -7.57
C ASP A 72 15.42 -2.94 -6.84
N VAL A 73 14.72 -4.08 -6.89
CA VAL A 73 13.48 -4.29 -6.12
C VAL A 73 13.78 -4.25 -4.62
N GLN A 74 14.87 -4.84 -4.18
CA GLN A 74 15.30 -4.82 -2.78
C GLN A 74 15.64 -3.41 -2.31
N ASN A 75 16.40 -2.65 -3.11
CA ASN A 75 16.75 -1.26 -2.81
C ASN A 75 15.50 -0.37 -2.75
N LEU A 76 14.58 -0.47 -3.72
CA LEU A 76 13.32 0.28 -3.70
C LEU A 76 12.48 -0.07 -2.46
N THR A 77 12.43 -1.34 -2.08
CA THR A 77 11.72 -1.80 -0.88
C THR A 77 12.36 -1.26 0.40
N TRP A 78 13.69 -1.28 0.48
CA TRP A 78 14.45 -0.73 1.61
C TRP A 78 14.23 0.77 1.76
N GLN A 79 14.31 1.52 0.66
CA GLN A 79 14.08 2.96 0.64
C GLN A 79 12.65 3.31 1.08
N ALA A 80 11.65 2.58 0.58
CA ALA A 80 10.25 2.74 0.98
C ALA A 80 10.03 2.42 2.47
N TYR A 81 10.69 1.39 2.99
CA TYR A 81 10.59 0.99 4.38
C TYR A 81 11.25 1.98 5.34
N MET A 82 12.48 2.40 5.04
CA MET A 82 13.28 3.30 5.90
C MET A 82 12.74 4.71 5.95
N HIS A 83 12.38 5.28 4.81
CA HIS A 83 12.05 6.69 4.76
C HIS A 83 10.60 6.98 5.10
N LYS A 84 9.72 5.95 5.16
CA LYS A 84 8.27 6.03 5.47
C LYS A 84 7.54 7.19 4.80
N ARG A 85 8.12 7.71 3.74
CA ARG A 85 7.64 8.70 2.82
C ARG A 85 7.69 7.94 1.51
N LEU A 86 6.59 7.90 0.77
CA LEU A 86 6.73 7.80 -0.67
C LEU A 86 7.62 8.99 -1.02
N VAL A 87 8.91 8.74 -1.25
CA VAL A 87 9.81 9.73 -1.82
C VAL A 87 9.02 10.27 -3.00
N ARG A 88 8.77 11.58 -3.02
CA ARG A 88 8.03 12.26 -4.07
C ARG A 88 8.86 12.26 -5.38
N ALA A 89 9.70 11.25 -5.58
CA ALA A 89 10.32 10.87 -6.81
C ALA A 89 9.32 9.99 -7.58
N ARG A 90 8.43 10.66 -8.32
CA ARG A 90 7.70 10.08 -9.46
C ARG A 90 6.97 8.74 -9.20
N PRO A 91 5.89 8.72 -8.40
CA PRO A 91 5.06 7.52 -8.18
C PRO A 91 4.52 6.92 -9.48
N MET A 92 4.22 7.77 -10.47
CA MET A 92 3.77 7.35 -11.80
C MET A 92 4.87 6.66 -12.59
N ALA A 93 6.15 7.00 -12.40
CA ALA A 93 7.25 6.32 -13.09
C ALA A 93 7.46 4.91 -12.52
N HIS A 94 7.45 4.75 -11.20
CA HIS A 94 7.59 3.43 -10.57
C HIS A 94 6.37 2.53 -10.79
N ALA A 95 5.14 3.07 -10.75
CA ALA A 95 3.96 2.31 -11.12
C ALA A 95 3.98 1.94 -12.61
N ARG A 96 4.37 2.86 -13.49
CA ARG A 96 4.42 2.59 -14.93
C ARG A 96 5.51 1.58 -15.29
N ILE A 97 6.67 1.60 -14.64
CA ILE A 97 7.73 0.57 -14.78
C ILE A 97 7.22 -0.76 -14.23
N PHE A 98 6.66 -0.80 -13.02
CA PHE A 98 6.10 -2.02 -12.42
C PHE A 98 4.99 -2.66 -13.28
N PHE A 99 4.10 -1.86 -13.88
CA PHE A 99 3.08 -2.33 -14.81
C PHE A 99 3.64 -2.70 -16.19
N LYS A 100 4.71 -2.03 -16.65
CA LYS A 100 5.43 -2.42 -17.88
C LYS A 100 6.11 -3.78 -17.70
N ASP A 101 6.74 -4.00 -16.55
CA ASP A 101 7.42 -5.26 -16.22
C ASP A 101 6.40 -6.38 -15.98
N LEU A 102 5.26 -6.09 -15.37
CA LEU A 102 4.11 -7.01 -15.33
C LEU A 102 3.62 -7.35 -16.74
N ALA A 103 3.46 -6.37 -17.64
CA ALA A 103 3.04 -6.60 -19.03
C ALA A 103 4.06 -7.42 -19.85
N HIS A 104 5.37 -7.20 -19.64
CA HIS A 104 6.44 -8.06 -20.17
C HIS A 104 6.35 -9.48 -19.59
N LEU A 105 6.04 -9.63 -18.29
CA LEU A 105 5.84 -10.93 -17.64
C LEU A 105 4.62 -11.72 -18.16
N PHE A 106 3.56 -11.02 -18.60
CA PHE A 106 2.35 -11.58 -19.19
C PHE A 106 2.46 -11.88 -20.70
N GLY A 107 3.58 -11.56 -21.35
CA GLY A 107 3.82 -11.89 -22.76
C GLY A 107 3.02 -11.07 -23.77
N ILE A 108 2.58 -9.85 -23.42
CA ILE A 108 1.75 -8.99 -24.29
C ILE A 108 2.60 -8.20 -25.32
N VAL A 109 3.93 -8.13 -25.14
CA VAL A 109 4.86 -7.52 -26.10
C VAL A 109 6.07 -8.45 -26.25
N ALA A 110 6.45 -8.74 -27.50
CA ALA A 110 7.62 -9.53 -27.87
C ALA A 110 8.93 -8.76 -27.53
N PRO A 111 10.08 -9.45 -27.37
CA PRO A 111 11.27 -8.96 -26.65
C PRO A 111 11.80 -7.60 -27.10
#